data_AF-A0A2S1JP71-F1
#
_entry.id   AF-A0A2S1JP71-F1
#
_cell.length_a   1.000
_cell.length_b   1.000
_cell.length_c   1.000
_cell.angle_alpha   90.00
_cell.angle_beta   90.00
_cell.angle_gamma   90.00
#
_symmetry.space_group_name_H-M   'P 1'
#
loop_
_entity.id
_entity.type
_entity.pdbx_description
1 polymer ?
#
loop_
_entity_poly.entity_id
_entity_poly.type
_entity_poly.pdbx_seq_one_letter_code
_entity_poly.pdbx_strand_id
1 'polypeptide(L)' 'MSMQSLTALNLLKIEDRKAKQTDEATIISIASWKCRKFNQHLMDRIFDELNLDLSCGKVVRIYERYSDYQAIAA' A
#
# COMPACT_ATOMS: atom_id res chain seq x y z
N MET A 1 -23.95 -2.85 -1.44
CA MET A 1 -22.49 -3.08 -1.47
C MET A 1 -22.26 -4.48 -2.02
N SER A 2 -21.47 -4.64 -3.10
CA SER A 2 -21.24 -5.97 -3.69
C SER A 2 -20.37 -6.84 -2.78
N MET A 3 -20.45 -8.17 -2.92
CA MET A 3 -19.59 -9.11 -2.19
C MET A 3 -18.09 -8.77 -2.38
N GLN A 4 -17.71 -8.36 -3.60
CA GLN A 4 -16.37 -7.89 -3.93
C GLN A 4 -15.94 -6.64 -3.14
N SER A 5 -16.86 -5.70 -2.91
CA SER A 5 -16.57 -4.47 -2.14
C SER A 5 -16.32 -4.76 -0.66
N LEU A 6 -17.06 -5.71 -0.08
CA LEU A 6 -16.86 -6.18 1.30
C LEU A 6 -15.52 -6.89 1.47
N THR A 7 -15.17 -7.78 0.54
CA THR A 7 -13.89 -8.49 0.54
C THR A 7 -12.71 -7.53 0.44
N ALA A 8 -12.77 -6.56 -0.47
CA ALA A 8 -11.73 -5.54 -0.61
C ALA A 8 -11.55 -4.72 0.67
N LEU A 9 -12.65 -4.30 1.31
CA LEU A 9 -12.59 -3.55 2.56
C LEU A 9 -12.00 -4.39 3.71
N ASN A 10 -12.36 -5.68 3.80
CA ASN A 10 -11.84 -6.57 4.82
C ASN A 10 -10.33 -6.80 4.64
N LEU A 11 -9.87 -6.99 3.40
CA LEU A 11 -8.44 -7.13 3.11
C LEU A 11 -7.66 -5.87 3.54
N LEU A 12 -8.17 -4.69 3.19
CA LEU A 12 -7.56 -3.41 3.62
C LEU A 12 -7.47 -3.28 5.14
N LYS A 13 -8.51 -3.68 5.88
CA LYS A 13 -8.48 -3.67 7.36
C LYS A 13 -7.40 -4.60 7.93
N ILE A 14 -7.21 -5.78 7.34
CA ILE A 14 -6.18 -6.73 7.77
C ILE A 14 -4.80 -6.15 7.49
N GLU A 15 -4.58 -5.56 6.32
CA GLU A 15 -3.31 -4.92 5.98
C GLU A 15 -2.99 -3.73 6.89
N ASP A 16 -3.98 -2.89 7.23
CA ASP A 16 -3.83 -1.76 8.15
C ASP A 16 -3.37 -2.18 9.53
N ARG A 17 -3.98 -3.24 10.08
CA ARG A 17 -3.58 -3.82 11.36
C ARG A 17 -2.17 -4.37 11.34
N LYS A 18 -1.81 -5.10 10.27
CA LYS A 18 -0.45 -5.63 10.08
C LYS A 18 0.59 -4.51 10.01
N ALA A 19 0.29 -3.44 9.27
CA ALA A 19 1.20 -2.30 9.15
C ALA A 19 1.38 -1.56 10.48
N LYS A 20 0.32 -1.42 11.28
CA LYS A 20 0.35 -0.78 12.61
C LYS A 20 0.80 -1.70 13.74
N GLN A 21 0.99 -3.00 13.46
CA GLN A 21 1.34 -4.02 14.44
C GLN A 21 0.41 -4.02 15.66
N THR A 22 -0.90 -3.93 15.43
CA THR A 22 -1.91 -3.90 16.48
C THR A 22 -3.13 -4.74 16.12
N ASP A 23 -3.69 -5.41 17.13
CA ASP A 23 -4.96 -6.13 17.04
C ASP A 23 -6.16 -5.28 17.49
N GLU A 24 -5.90 -4.06 17.96
CA GLU A 24 -6.93 -3.13 18.42
C GLU A 24 -7.74 -2.56 17.25
N ALA A 25 -8.90 -1.97 17.58
CA ALA A 25 -9.70 -1.25 16.62
C ALA A 25 -8.99 0.04 16.19
N THR A 26 -8.56 0.11 14.93
CA THR A 26 -7.92 1.29 14.34
C THR A 26 -8.87 2.03 13.40
N ILE A 27 -8.73 3.36 13.36
CA ILE A 27 -9.32 4.16 12.28
C ILE A 27 -8.48 3.92 11.01
N ILE A 28 -9.16 3.54 9.93
CA ILE A 28 -8.58 3.34 8.61
C ILE A 28 -8.98 4.48 7.67
N SER A 29 -8.00 5.12 7.04
CA SER A 29 -8.25 6.07 5.94
C SER A 29 -8.29 5.32 4.63
N ILE A 30 -9.50 5.09 4.08
CA ILE A 30 -9.67 4.44 2.78
C ILE A 30 -8.96 5.22 1.68
N ALA A 31 -8.95 6.56 1.75
CA ALA A 31 -8.26 7.40 0.77
C ALA A 31 -6.74 7.20 0.81
N SER A 32 -6.15 7.17 2.01
CA SER A 32 -4.72 6.90 2.18
C SER A 32 -4.32 5.53 1.65
N TRP A 33 -5.10 4.49 1.97
CA TRP A 33 -4.87 3.13 1.46
C TRP A 33 -5.02 3.01 -0.06
N LYS A 34 -6.01 3.71 -0.66
CA LYS A 34 -6.15 3.76 -2.12
C LYS A 34 -4.94 4.42 -2.77
N CYS A 35 -4.47 5.54 -2.23
CA CYS A 35 -3.27 6.22 -2.72
C CYS A 35 -2.04 5.31 -2.61
N ARG A 36 -1.85 4.66 -1.46
CA ARG A 36 -0.75 3.71 -1.24
C ARG A 36 -0.75 2.57 -2.26
N LYS A 37 -1.89 1.92 -2.47
CA LYS A 37 -2.02 0.82 -3.44
C LYS A 37 -1.80 1.28 -4.87
N PHE A 38 -2.26 2.48 -5.21
CA PHE A 38 -1.99 3.09 -6.51
C PHE A 38 -0.49 3.32 -6.73
N ASN A 39 0.20 3.90 -5.75
CA ASN A 39 1.64 4.15 -5.83
C ASN A 39 2.43 2.84 -5.94
N GLN A 40 2.09 1.83 -5.13
CA GLN A 40 2.69 0.50 -5.19
C GLN A 40 2.56 -0.08 -6.59
N HIS A 41 1.35 -0.06 -7.15
CA HIS A 41 1.12 -0.56 -8.50
C HIS A 41 1.90 0.22 -9.58
N LEU A 42 1.97 1.55 -9.47
CA LEU A 42 2.75 2.38 -10.40
C LEU A 42 4.25 2.04 -10.32
N MET A 43 4.78 1.87 -9.11
CA MET A 43 6.19 1.51 -8.93
C MET A 43 6.49 0.11 -9.44
N ASP A 44 5.62 -0.88 -9.21
CA ASP A 44 5.76 -2.22 -9.77
C ASP A 44 5.96 -2.11 -11.30
N ARG A 45 5.11 -1.33 -11.98
CA ARG A 45 5.19 -1.12 -13.44
C ARG A 45 6.48 -0.44 -13.87
N ILE A 46 6.88 0.65 -13.19
CA ILE A 46 8.11 1.38 -13.51
C ILE A 46 9.34 0.49 -13.27
N PHE A 47 9.35 -0.28 -12.19
CA PHE A 47 10.48 -1.13 -11.82
C PHE A 47 10.60 -2.32 -12.77
N ASP A 48 9.48 -2.92 -13.17
CA ASP A 48 9.44 -3.95 -14.21
C ASP A 48 10.00 -3.42 -15.53
N GLU A 49 9.58 -2.22 -15.97
CA GLU A 49 10.06 -1.59 -17.21
C GLU A 49 11.57 -1.25 -17.14
N LEU A 50 12.07 -0.91 -15.97
CA LEU A 50 13.49 -0.61 -15.72
C LEU A 50 14.32 -1.85 -15.35
N ASN A 51 13.71 -3.03 -15.29
CA ASN A 51 14.32 -4.29 -14.84
C ASN A 51 15.00 -4.14 -13.46
N LEU A 52 14.35 -3.44 -12.53
CA LEU A 52 14.81 -3.24 -11.15
C LEU A 52 14.27 -4.34 -10.25
N ASP A 53 15.18 -5.01 -9.55
CA ASP A 53 14.83 -6.10 -8.65
C ASP A 53 14.66 -5.61 -7.19
N LEU A 54 13.59 -6.08 -6.54
CA LEU A 54 13.31 -5.88 -5.13
C LEU A 54 14.25 -6.69 -4.20
N SER A 55 15.17 -7.49 -4.73
CA SER A 55 16.31 -7.99 -3.93
C SER A 55 17.33 -6.89 -3.59
N CYS A 56 17.35 -5.81 -4.36
CA CYS A 56 18.26 -4.69 -4.12
C CYS A 56 17.72 -3.80 -3.00
N GLY A 57 18.47 -3.71 -1.88
CA GLY A 57 18.06 -2.90 -0.72
C GLY A 57 17.82 -1.42 -1.05
N LYS A 58 18.47 -0.86 -2.07
CA LYS A 58 18.18 0.50 -2.54
C LYS A 58 16.81 0.60 -3.21
N VAL A 59 16.46 -0.39 -4.04
CA VAL A 59 15.16 -0.47 -4.73
C VAL A 59 14.04 -0.64 -3.70
N VAL A 60 14.21 -1.53 -2.73
CA VAL A 60 13.25 -1.72 -1.61
C VAL A 60 13.02 -0.42 -0.84
N ARG A 61 14.09 0.28 -0.46
CA ARG A 61 13.95 1.56 0.26
C ARG A 61 13.22 2.63 -0.54
N ILE A 62 13.43 2.69 -1.85
CA ILE A 62 12.69 3.60 -2.73
C ILE A 62 11.22 3.17 -2.78
N TYR A 63 10.96 1.87 -2.97
CA TYR A 63 9.62 1.32 -2.99
C TYR A 63 8.81 1.66 -1.73
N GLU A 64 9.38 1.43 -0.55
CA GLU A 64 8.73 1.74 0.72
C GLU A 64 8.47 3.24 0.86
N ARG A 65 9.47 4.08 0.54
CA ARG A 65 9.35 5.53 0.66
C ARG A 65 8.23 6.11 -0.21
N TYR A 66 8.12 5.64 -1.44
CA TYR A 66 7.15 6.16 -2.40
C TYR A 66 5.80 5.43 -2.34
N SER A 67 5.71 4.29 -1.65
CA SER A 67 4.41 3.66 -1.33
C SER A 67 3.50 4.65 -0.61
N ASP A 68 4.04 5.44 0.33
CA ASP A 68 3.27 6.41 1.11
C ASP A 68 3.29 7.83 0.52
N TYR A 69 3.77 8.01 -0.72
CA TYR A 69 3.80 9.33 -1.38
C TYR A 69 2.38 9.88 -1.54
N GLN A 70 2.14 11.10 -1.04
CA GLN A 70 0.80 11.72 -0.97
C GLN A 70 -0.27 10.94 -0.18
N ALA A 71 0.04 9.77 0.40
CA ALA A 71 -0.86 9.06 1.31
C ALA A 71 -1.09 9.83 2.63
N ILE A 72 -0.23 10.83 2.90
CA ILE A 72 -0.32 11.84 3.94
C ILE A 72 -0.07 13.24 3.34
N ALA A 73 -0.76 13.57 2.24
CA ALA A 73 -0.95 14.97 1.86
C ALA A 73 -2.37 15.40 2.25
N ALA A 74 -2.57 15.57 3.56
CA ALA A 74 -3.68 16.27 4.19
C ALA A 74 -3.10 17.19 5.26
#